data_AF-A0A7L4RMJ9-F1
#
_entry.id   AF-A0A7L4RMJ9-F1
#
_cell.length_a   1.000
_cell.length_b   1.000
_cell.length_c   1.000
_cell.angle_alpha   90.00
_cell.angle_beta   90.00
_cell.angle_gamma   90.00
#
_symmetry.space_group_name_H-M   'P 1'
#
loop_
_entity.id
_entity.type
_entity.pdbx_description
1 polymer ?
#
loop_
_entity_poly.entity_id
_entity_poly.type
_entity_poly.pdbx_seq_one_letter_code
_entity_poly.pdbx_strand_id
1 'polypeptide(L)'
;MRLNKILTALVVIAAIVFFALVAVSSLDNFLKAVFMLADLMACGALLKRLAEIEGYYGLLLLRSEKGFNTMTLVAKRLPRASRFLADWGFTVGFGLPYSLFVFRKQKQLKRFAALALAAIAFEAFFFLAQPTGSLNSLLLLTFAVTALAGLFGMGFLLLAQHAFNVLTVPGTAPGVTLLIPFVTVPWEAIFAIVIIMIVHELAHGVLCRIEKIRLRSSGLLLLGFLPIGAFVEPDEKQLAKAALPKKRRILAAGSASMASTWLLTLFLS
;
A
#
# COMPACT_ATOMS: atom_id res chain seq x y z
N MET A 1 -11.59 33.23 13.19
CA MET A 1 -11.49 32.32 12.03
C MET A 1 -10.28 32.60 11.10
N ARG A 2 -9.95 33.85 10.74
CA ARG A 2 -8.73 34.15 9.92
C ARG A 2 -7.41 34.01 10.69
N LEU A 3 -7.37 34.44 11.96
CA LEU A 3 -6.17 34.35 12.81
C LEU A 3 -5.71 32.90 13.04
N ASN A 4 -6.64 31.99 13.34
CA ASN A 4 -6.32 30.57 13.52
C ASN A 4 -5.72 29.95 12.25
N LYS A 5 -6.23 30.29 11.06
CA LYS A 5 -5.68 29.79 9.78
C LYS A 5 -4.25 30.26 9.54
N ILE A 6 -3.95 31.52 9.83
CA ILE A 6 -2.60 32.08 9.73
C ILE A 6 -1.67 31.38 10.73
N LEU A 7 -2.12 31.22 11.98
CA LEU A 7 -1.34 30.56 13.02
C LEU A 7 -1.07 29.08 12.69
N THR A 8 -2.07 28.35 12.19
CA THR A 8 -1.91 26.98 11.69
C THR A 8 -0.86 26.93 10.58
N ALA A 9 -0.92 27.83 9.60
CA ALA A 9 0.05 27.87 8.50
C ALA A 9 1.47 28.14 9.02
N LEU A 10 1.63 29.09 9.96
CA LEU A 10 2.93 29.39 10.57
C LEU A 10 3.49 28.21 11.34
N VAL A 11 2.67 27.47 12.09
CA VAL A 11 3.10 26.25 12.81
C VAL A 11 3.60 25.19 11.83
N VAL A 12 2.87 24.96 10.73
CA VAL A 12 3.29 24.00 9.69
C VAL A 12 4.60 24.43 9.04
N ILE A 13 4.73 25.70 8.67
CA ILE A 13 5.95 26.23 8.06
C ILE A 13 7.14 26.09 9.03
N ALA A 14 6.96 26.46 10.28
CA ALA A 14 8.00 26.35 11.31
C ALA A 14 8.45 24.89 11.51
N ALA A 15 7.49 23.96 11.59
CA ALA A 15 7.79 22.53 11.70
C ALA A 15 8.54 22.01 10.46
N ILE A 16 8.10 22.35 9.24
CA ILE A 16 8.78 21.95 8.01
C ILE A 16 10.23 22.46 7.99
N VAL A 17 10.45 23.73 8.37
CA VAL A 17 11.79 24.32 8.42
C VAL A 17 12.65 23.61 9.46
N PHE A 18 12.14 23.39 10.67
CA PHE A 18 12.88 22.66 11.71
C PHE A 18 13.22 21.23 11.27
N PHE A 19 12.24 20.51 10.72
CA PHE A 19 12.43 19.17 10.18
C PHE A 19 13.53 19.12 9.10
N ALA A 20 13.52 20.07 8.16
CA ALA A 20 14.53 20.16 7.12
C ALA A 20 15.93 20.46 7.69
N LEU A 21 16.03 21.36 8.67
CA LEU A 21 17.30 21.67 9.35
C LEU A 21 17.87 20.46 10.08
N VAL A 22 17.03 19.70 10.80
CA VAL A 22 17.45 18.46 11.47
C VAL A 22 17.87 17.41 10.45
N ALA A 23 17.14 17.27 9.34
CA ALA A 23 17.45 16.30 8.30
C ALA A 23 18.86 16.52 7.70
N VAL A 24 19.22 17.77 7.39
CA VAL A 24 20.54 18.14 6.80
C VAL A 24 21.65 18.34 7.83
N SER A 25 21.34 18.27 9.12
CA SER A 25 22.32 18.46 10.19
C SER A 25 23.40 17.36 10.19
N SER A 26 24.51 17.62 10.89
CA SER A 26 25.58 16.64 11.13
C SER A 26 25.31 15.71 12.32
N LEU A 27 24.08 15.67 12.83
CA LEU A 27 23.69 14.78 13.93
C LEU A 27 23.75 13.30 13.49
N ASP A 28 23.94 12.40 14.44
CA ASP A 28 23.79 10.97 14.17
C ASP A 28 22.33 10.61 13.85
N ASN A 29 22.14 9.48 13.16
CA ASN A 29 20.83 9.07 12.66
C ASN A 29 19.81 8.82 13.77
N PHE A 30 20.25 8.39 14.97
CA PHE A 30 19.34 8.16 16.08
C PHE A 30 18.83 9.49 16.63
N LEU A 31 19.72 10.46 16.88
CA LEU A 31 19.31 11.81 17.31
C LEU A 31 18.45 12.51 16.25
N LYS A 32 18.78 12.39 14.96
CA LYS A 32 17.92 12.88 13.87
C LYS A 32 16.52 12.30 13.96
N ALA A 33 16.40 10.98 14.06
CA ALA A 33 15.11 10.30 14.16
C ALA A 33 14.31 10.78 15.39
N VAL A 34 14.95 10.92 16.55
CA VAL A 34 14.31 11.41 17.78
C VAL A 34 13.78 12.83 17.60
N PHE A 35 14.59 13.76 17.10
CA PHE A 35 14.17 15.16 16.91
C PHE A 35 13.09 15.30 15.83
N MET A 36 13.20 14.57 14.73
CA MET A 36 12.21 14.60 13.65
C MET A 36 10.87 14.04 14.12
N LEU A 37 10.86 12.92 14.87
CA LEU A 37 9.63 12.38 15.44
C LEU A 37 9.02 13.34 16.48
N ALA A 38 9.84 13.95 17.34
CA ALA A 38 9.39 14.93 18.31
C ALA A 38 8.75 16.15 17.65
N ASP A 39 9.35 16.67 16.58
CA ASP A 39 8.80 17.77 15.78
C ASP A 39 7.45 17.41 15.17
N LEU A 40 7.35 16.25 14.50
CA LEU A 40 6.08 15.81 13.92
C LEU A 40 5.00 15.61 14.99
N MET A 41 5.35 15.06 16.16
CA MET A 41 4.42 14.88 17.28
C MET A 41 3.95 16.24 17.85
N ALA A 42 4.88 17.18 18.05
CA ALA A 42 4.57 18.51 18.54
C ALA A 42 3.70 19.30 17.54
N CYS A 43 4.08 19.29 16.26
CA CYS A 43 3.32 19.88 15.17
C CYS A 43 1.91 19.30 15.12
N GLY A 44 1.77 17.96 15.17
CA GLY A 44 0.46 17.31 15.16
C GLY A 44 -0.41 17.68 16.37
N ALA A 45 0.18 17.76 17.57
CA ALA A 45 -0.54 18.19 18.77
C ALA A 45 -1.03 19.64 18.68
N LEU A 46 -0.22 20.53 18.10
CA LEU A 46 -0.60 21.93 17.85
C LEU A 46 -1.70 22.04 16.78
N LEU A 47 -1.55 21.31 15.67
CA LEU A 47 -2.53 21.27 14.59
C LEU A 47 -3.90 20.77 15.06
N LYS A 48 -3.94 19.74 15.89
CA LYS A 48 -5.18 19.26 16.53
C LYS A 48 -5.89 20.39 17.28
N ARG A 49 -5.16 21.20 18.04
CA ARG A 49 -5.73 22.32 18.83
C ARG A 49 -6.14 23.51 17.97
N LEU A 50 -5.34 23.85 16.96
CA LEU A 50 -5.53 25.06 16.17
C LEU A 50 -6.54 24.89 15.02
N ALA A 51 -6.57 23.70 14.41
CA ALA A 51 -7.38 23.37 13.25
C ALA A 51 -8.56 22.43 13.57
N GLU A 52 -8.75 22.06 14.83
CA GLU A 52 -9.84 21.19 15.31
C GLU A 52 -9.91 19.85 14.55
N ILE A 53 -8.75 19.31 14.17
CA ILE A 53 -8.63 18.04 13.46
C ILE A 53 -8.66 16.88 14.46
N GLU A 54 -9.40 15.81 14.15
CA GLU A 54 -9.40 14.58 14.93
C GLU A 54 -7.99 13.96 14.97
N GLY A 55 -7.54 13.47 16.12
CA GLY A 55 -6.18 12.95 16.21
C GLY A 55 -5.71 12.56 17.62
N TYR A 56 -4.59 11.85 17.72
CA TYR A 56 -4.01 11.36 18.96
C TYR A 56 -2.48 11.29 18.90
N TYR A 57 -1.77 11.78 19.93
CA TYR A 57 -0.30 11.80 20.02
C TYR A 57 0.44 12.24 18.74
N GLY A 58 -0.04 13.31 18.10
CA GLY A 58 0.57 13.84 16.87
C GLY A 58 0.05 13.23 15.57
N LEU A 59 -0.68 12.12 15.64
CA LEU A 59 -1.43 11.59 14.51
C LEU A 59 -2.69 12.43 14.28
N LEU A 60 -2.93 12.80 13.02
CA LEU A 60 -4.08 13.58 12.58
C LEU A 60 -4.86 12.82 11.52
N LEU A 61 -6.17 12.80 11.66
CA LEU A 61 -7.08 12.12 10.76
C LEU A 61 -7.87 13.15 9.96
N LEU A 62 -7.50 13.31 8.69
CA LEU A 62 -8.18 14.20 7.75
C LEU A 62 -9.29 13.46 7.02
N ARG A 63 -10.50 13.45 7.60
CA ARG A 63 -11.69 12.87 6.96
C ARG A 63 -12.20 13.76 5.83
N SER A 64 -12.58 13.13 4.73
CA SER A 64 -13.12 13.79 3.54
C SER A 64 -14.02 12.84 2.75
N GLU A 65 -15.12 13.37 2.22
CA GLU A 65 -15.96 12.66 1.26
C GLU A 65 -15.55 12.94 -0.20
N LYS A 66 -14.61 13.86 -0.46
CA LYS A 66 -14.24 14.27 -1.82
C LYS A 66 -13.75 13.10 -2.67
N GLY A 67 -13.08 12.11 -2.06
CA GLY A 67 -12.61 10.91 -2.74
C GLY A 67 -13.74 10.00 -3.24
N PHE A 68 -14.96 10.16 -2.74
CA PHE A 68 -16.08 9.31 -3.15
C PHE A 68 -16.52 9.53 -4.60
N ASN A 69 -16.34 10.74 -5.13
CA ASN A 69 -16.72 11.05 -6.50
C ASN A 69 -15.80 10.35 -7.51
N THR A 70 -14.48 10.37 -7.27
CA THR A 70 -13.50 9.69 -8.12
C THR A 70 -13.69 8.18 -8.08
N MET A 71 -13.89 7.61 -6.88
CA MET A 71 -14.19 6.17 -6.72
C MET A 71 -15.46 5.77 -7.46
N THR A 72 -16.53 6.58 -7.34
CA THR A 72 -17.80 6.35 -8.06
C THR A 72 -17.62 6.43 -9.57
N LEU A 73 -16.84 7.40 -10.05
CA LEU A 73 -16.57 7.58 -11.47
C LEU A 73 -15.85 6.34 -12.05
N VAL A 74 -14.77 5.91 -11.41
CA VAL A 74 -14.01 4.72 -11.84
C VAL A 74 -14.87 3.47 -11.76
N ALA A 75 -15.63 3.30 -10.68
CA ALA A 75 -16.56 2.17 -10.51
C ALA A 75 -17.62 2.10 -11.62
N LYS A 76 -18.10 3.24 -12.12
CA LYS A 76 -19.06 3.29 -13.25
C LYS A 76 -18.39 3.03 -14.59
N ARG A 77 -17.18 3.56 -14.83
CA ARG A 77 -16.48 3.44 -16.11
C ARG A 77 -15.86 2.06 -16.33
N LEU A 78 -15.24 1.49 -15.30
CA LEU A 78 -14.40 0.29 -15.42
C LEU A 78 -14.78 -0.87 -14.47
N PRO A 79 -16.08 -1.19 -14.23
CA PRO A 79 -16.47 -2.18 -13.23
C PRO A 79 -15.95 -3.59 -13.51
N ARG A 80 -15.88 -3.98 -14.80
CA ARG A 80 -15.36 -5.30 -15.21
C ARG A 80 -13.85 -5.39 -15.01
N ALA A 81 -13.12 -4.35 -15.41
CA ALA A 81 -11.67 -4.29 -15.25
C ALA A 81 -11.28 -4.29 -13.78
N SER A 82 -11.92 -3.49 -12.92
CA SER A 82 -11.61 -3.49 -11.48
C SER A 82 -11.88 -4.83 -10.81
N ARG A 83 -12.96 -5.54 -11.16
CA ARG A 83 -13.21 -6.92 -10.68
C ARG A 83 -12.19 -7.92 -11.21
N PHE A 84 -11.76 -7.76 -12.47
CA PHE A 84 -10.73 -8.60 -13.06
C PHE A 84 -9.40 -8.39 -12.34
N LEU A 85 -8.96 -7.14 -12.16
CA LEU A 85 -7.74 -6.79 -11.44
C LEU A 85 -7.74 -7.34 -10.02
N ALA A 86 -8.85 -7.19 -9.28
CA ALA A 86 -8.95 -7.76 -7.93
C ALA A 86 -8.85 -9.29 -7.91
N ASP A 87 -9.53 -9.98 -8.85
CA ASP A 87 -9.46 -11.45 -8.97
C ASP A 87 -8.08 -11.92 -9.50
N TRP A 88 -7.39 -11.11 -10.30
CA TRP A 88 -6.05 -11.37 -10.83
C TRP A 88 -4.98 -11.16 -9.75
N GLY A 89 -5.03 -10.04 -9.03
CA GLY A 89 -4.14 -9.81 -7.89
C GLY A 89 -4.33 -10.83 -6.77
N PHE A 90 -5.57 -11.31 -6.56
CA PHE A 90 -5.81 -12.48 -5.71
C PHE A 90 -5.09 -13.74 -6.25
N THR A 91 -5.11 -13.95 -7.56
CA THR A 91 -4.48 -15.11 -8.21
C THR A 91 -2.96 -15.08 -8.13
N VAL A 92 -2.37 -13.92 -8.42
CA VAL A 92 -0.92 -13.67 -8.29
C VAL A 92 -0.49 -13.71 -6.81
N GLY A 93 -1.32 -13.20 -5.90
CA GLY A 93 -1.00 -13.14 -4.47
C GLY A 93 -0.97 -14.50 -3.78
N PHE A 94 -1.96 -15.37 -4.06
CA PHE A 94 -2.11 -16.68 -3.40
C PHE A 94 -1.71 -17.89 -4.26
N GLY A 95 -1.33 -17.68 -5.53
CA GLY A 95 -0.92 -18.73 -6.44
C GLY A 95 -2.07 -19.42 -7.17
N LEU A 96 -1.71 -20.20 -8.19
CA LEU A 96 -2.63 -20.88 -9.09
C LEU A 96 -3.45 -21.99 -8.40
N PRO A 97 -2.91 -22.86 -7.53
CA PRO A 97 -3.66 -23.95 -6.91
C PRO A 97 -4.82 -23.45 -6.02
N TYR A 98 -4.55 -22.47 -5.15
CA TYR A 98 -5.58 -21.92 -4.28
C TYR A 98 -6.66 -21.19 -5.09
N SER A 99 -6.24 -20.46 -6.11
CA SER A 99 -7.16 -19.77 -7.02
C SER A 99 -8.03 -20.74 -7.80
N LEU A 100 -7.47 -21.82 -8.32
CA LEU A 100 -8.21 -22.89 -8.98
C LEU A 100 -9.30 -23.45 -8.05
N PHE A 101 -8.97 -23.77 -6.81
CA PHE A 101 -9.93 -24.24 -5.82
C PHE A 101 -11.10 -23.26 -5.63
N VAL A 102 -10.78 -21.96 -5.47
CA VAL A 102 -11.75 -20.90 -5.25
C VAL A 102 -12.68 -20.68 -6.46
N PHE A 103 -12.14 -20.66 -7.67
CA PHE A 103 -12.94 -20.46 -8.90
C PHE A 103 -13.66 -21.72 -9.34
N ARG A 104 -13.15 -22.92 -9.03
CA ARG A 104 -13.86 -24.20 -9.21
C ARG A 104 -15.13 -24.25 -8.36
N LYS A 105 -15.05 -23.87 -7.07
CA LYS A 105 -16.24 -23.78 -6.20
C LYS A 105 -17.29 -22.79 -6.71
N GLN A 106 -16.87 -21.76 -7.45
CA GLN A 106 -17.76 -20.77 -8.06
C GLN A 106 -18.25 -21.17 -9.47
N LYS A 107 -17.87 -22.35 -9.99
CA LYS A 107 -18.14 -22.81 -11.37
C LYS A 107 -17.63 -21.82 -12.44
N GLN A 108 -16.53 -21.11 -12.17
CA GLN A 108 -15.97 -20.07 -13.04
C GLN A 108 -14.61 -20.48 -13.66
N LEU A 109 -14.51 -21.71 -14.17
CA LEU A 109 -13.22 -22.25 -14.64
C LEU A 109 -12.65 -21.50 -15.86
N LYS A 110 -13.51 -21.04 -16.79
CA LYS A 110 -13.08 -20.19 -17.92
C LYS A 110 -12.43 -18.88 -17.44
N ARG A 111 -12.97 -18.31 -16.36
CA ARG A 111 -12.41 -17.11 -15.74
C ARG A 111 -11.07 -17.40 -15.09
N PHE A 112 -10.97 -18.51 -14.37
CA PHE A 112 -9.70 -18.97 -13.80
C PHE A 112 -8.64 -19.14 -14.88
N ALA A 113 -8.95 -19.75 -16.02
CA ALA A 113 -7.99 -19.93 -17.11
C ALA A 113 -7.42 -18.58 -17.60
N ALA A 114 -8.26 -17.57 -17.76
CA ALA A 114 -7.81 -16.22 -18.13
C ALA A 114 -6.94 -15.56 -17.05
N LEU A 115 -7.29 -15.73 -15.77
CA LEU A 115 -6.52 -15.20 -14.64
C LEU A 115 -5.17 -15.91 -14.48
N ALA A 116 -5.14 -17.22 -14.66
CA ALA A 116 -3.94 -18.05 -14.61
C ALA A 116 -2.99 -17.68 -15.74
N LEU A 117 -3.49 -17.52 -16.97
CA LEU A 117 -2.68 -17.05 -18.08
C LEU A 117 -2.08 -15.67 -17.81
N ALA A 118 -2.88 -14.74 -17.29
CA ALA A 118 -2.38 -13.41 -16.93
C ALA A 118 -1.37 -13.45 -15.77
N ALA A 119 -1.52 -14.35 -14.80
CA ALA A 119 -0.56 -14.53 -13.71
C ALA A 119 0.75 -15.15 -14.20
N ILE A 120 0.69 -16.18 -15.05
CA ILE A 120 1.87 -16.79 -15.67
C ILE A 120 2.60 -15.79 -16.56
N ALA A 121 1.86 -15.01 -17.37
CA ALA A 121 2.46 -13.97 -18.19
C ALA A 121 3.15 -12.89 -17.36
N PHE A 122 2.53 -12.50 -16.23
CA PHE A 122 3.15 -11.60 -15.26
C PHE A 122 4.45 -12.19 -14.72
N GLU A 123 4.42 -13.40 -14.15
CA GLU A 123 5.63 -14.04 -13.60
C GLU A 123 6.71 -14.25 -14.66
N ALA A 124 6.34 -14.66 -15.88
CA ALA A 124 7.27 -14.85 -16.99
C ALA A 124 7.92 -13.53 -17.39
N PHE A 125 7.20 -12.41 -17.37
CA PHE A 125 7.78 -11.10 -17.62
C PHE A 125 8.89 -10.77 -16.61
N PHE A 126 8.67 -10.99 -15.30
CA PHE A 126 9.73 -10.78 -14.29
C PHE A 126 10.92 -11.71 -14.46
N PHE A 127 10.64 -12.96 -14.84
CA PHE A 127 11.64 -13.97 -15.10
C PHE A 127 12.53 -13.60 -16.29
N LEU A 128 11.94 -13.10 -17.37
CA LEU A 128 12.65 -12.67 -18.58
C LEU A 128 13.35 -11.32 -18.43
N ALA A 129 12.86 -10.45 -17.53
CA ALA A 129 13.47 -9.16 -17.23
C ALA A 129 14.74 -9.26 -16.37
N GLN A 130 15.13 -10.45 -15.90
CA GLN A 130 16.36 -10.61 -15.12
C GLN A 130 17.60 -10.44 -16.01
N PRO A 131 18.58 -9.60 -15.61
CA PRO A 131 19.76 -9.31 -16.41
C PRO A 131 20.71 -10.51 -16.59
N THR A 132 20.50 -11.61 -15.86
CA THR A 132 21.46 -12.72 -15.77
C THR A 132 21.48 -13.67 -16.97
N GLY A 133 20.58 -13.54 -17.95
CA GLY A 133 20.61 -14.22 -19.26
C GLY A 133 20.66 -15.76 -19.26
N SER A 134 20.83 -16.42 -18.11
CA SER A 134 20.96 -17.86 -17.95
C SER A 134 19.86 -18.41 -17.04
N LEU A 135 19.24 -19.49 -17.51
CA LEU A 135 18.25 -20.27 -16.77
C LEU A 135 18.99 -21.08 -15.71
N ASN A 136 19.10 -20.56 -14.49
CA ASN A 136 19.62 -21.33 -13.36
C ASN A 136 18.49 -22.00 -12.57
N SER A 137 18.81 -23.06 -11.84
CA SER A 137 17.84 -23.86 -11.06
C SER A 137 17.13 -23.04 -9.99
N LEU A 138 17.81 -22.03 -9.42
CA LEU A 138 17.24 -21.14 -8.41
C LEU A 138 16.14 -20.24 -8.97
N LEU A 139 16.32 -19.72 -10.18
CA LEU A 139 15.33 -18.89 -10.85
C LEU A 139 14.10 -19.71 -11.24
N LEU A 140 14.29 -20.94 -11.74
CA LEU A 140 13.18 -21.87 -12.02
C LEU A 140 12.43 -22.27 -10.73
N LEU A 141 13.16 -22.47 -9.63
CA LEU A 141 12.55 -22.74 -8.32
C LEU A 141 11.72 -21.53 -7.85
N THR A 142 12.23 -20.32 -8.00
CA THR A 142 11.53 -19.08 -7.62
C THR A 142 10.24 -18.90 -8.43
N PHE A 143 10.31 -19.16 -9.74
CA PHE A 143 9.13 -19.17 -10.61
C PHE A 143 8.11 -20.21 -10.17
N ALA A 144 8.53 -21.46 -9.94
CA ALA A 144 7.63 -22.53 -9.51
C ALA A 144 6.98 -22.22 -8.15
N VAL A 145 7.74 -21.71 -7.18
CA VAL A 145 7.24 -21.32 -5.86
C VAL A 145 6.22 -20.19 -5.99
N THR A 146 6.50 -19.18 -6.82
CA THR A 146 5.58 -18.06 -7.03
C THR A 146 4.30 -18.51 -7.73
N ALA A 147 4.37 -19.36 -8.74
CA ALA A 147 3.20 -19.90 -9.42
C ALA A 147 2.31 -20.74 -8.47
N LEU A 148 2.93 -21.49 -7.54
CA LEU A 148 2.22 -22.39 -6.63
C LEU A 148 1.69 -21.69 -5.37
N ALA A 149 2.49 -20.84 -4.74
CA ALA A 149 2.18 -20.22 -3.45
C ALA A 149 1.85 -18.72 -3.56
N GLY A 150 2.01 -18.14 -4.75
CA GLY A 150 1.83 -16.72 -5.02
C GLY A 150 2.93 -15.84 -4.43
N LEU A 151 2.81 -14.53 -4.67
CA LEU A 151 3.71 -13.53 -4.11
C LEU A 151 3.71 -13.53 -2.58
N PHE A 152 2.59 -13.88 -1.94
CA PHE A 152 2.53 -13.94 -0.47
C PHE A 152 3.30 -15.14 0.07
N GLY A 153 3.22 -16.30 -0.59
CA GLY A 153 4.03 -17.46 -0.25
C GLY A 153 5.52 -17.19 -0.42
N MET A 154 5.92 -16.61 -1.57
CA MET A 154 7.30 -16.21 -1.82
C MET A 154 7.78 -15.15 -0.81
N GLY A 155 6.97 -14.13 -0.53
CA GLY A 155 7.29 -13.11 0.46
C GLY A 155 7.48 -13.68 1.86
N PHE A 156 6.63 -14.64 2.26
CA PHE A 156 6.79 -15.34 3.54
C PHE A 156 8.08 -16.16 3.60
N LEU A 157 8.46 -16.86 2.52
CA LEU A 157 9.72 -17.60 2.46
C LEU A 157 10.94 -16.68 2.56
N LEU A 158 10.91 -15.53 1.87
CA LEU A 158 11.97 -14.53 1.98
C LEU A 158 12.08 -13.96 3.39
N LEU A 159 10.95 -13.65 4.02
CA LEU A 159 10.93 -13.19 5.41
C LEU A 159 11.46 -14.25 6.38
N ALA A 160 11.08 -15.52 6.20
CA ALA A 160 11.56 -16.63 7.02
C ALA A 160 13.08 -16.85 6.84
N GLN A 161 13.57 -16.79 5.61
CA GLN A 161 15.00 -16.88 5.32
C GLN A 161 15.77 -15.72 5.95
N HIS A 162 15.27 -14.49 5.84
CA HIS A 162 15.89 -13.32 6.47
C HIS A 162 15.88 -13.42 7.99
N ALA A 163 14.77 -13.87 8.60
CA ALA A 163 14.70 -14.11 10.03
C ALA A 163 15.75 -15.14 10.49
N PHE A 164 15.93 -16.23 9.74
CA PHE A 164 16.97 -17.23 10.01
C PHE A 164 18.39 -16.64 9.87
N ASN A 165 18.64 -15.84 8.84
CA ASN A 165 19.95 -15.20 8.62
C ASN A 165 20.29 -14.23 9.76
N VAL A 166 19.32 -13.48 10.29
CA VAL A 166 19.54 -12.61 11.46
C VAL A 166 20.04 -13.40 12.68
N LEU A 167 19.61 -14.66 12.83
CA LEU A 167 20.01 -15.51 13.95
C LEU A 167 21.33 -16.26 13.73
N THR A 168 21.76 -16.43 12.48
CA THR A 168 22.86 -17.34 12.11
C THR A 168 24.05 -16.67 11.46
N VAL A 169 23.86 -15.50 10.84
CA VAL A 169 24.89 -14.77 10.11
C VAL A 169 25.17 -13.44 10.84
N PRO A 170 26.34 -13.32 11.50
CA PRO A 170 26.74 -12.08 12.18
C PRO A 170 26.74 -10.88 11.24
N GLY A 171 26.22 -9.75 11.71
CA GLY A 171 26.16 -8.51 10.92
C GLY A 171 25.00 -8.43 9.91
N THR A 172 24.08 -9.41 9.89
CA THR A 172 22.86 -9.32 9.09
C THR A 172 21.99 -8.16 9.58
N ALA A 173 21.71 -7.20 8.69
CA ALA A 173 20.84 -6.08 8.98
C ALA A 173 19.41 -6.57 9.31
N PRO A 174 18.68 -5.90 10.22
CA PRO A 174 17.28 -6.23 10.48
C PRO A 174 16.46 -6.20 9.18
N GLY A 175 15.72 -7.28 8.91
CA GLY A 175 14.89 -7.39 7.70
C GLY A 175 13.72 -6.40 7.63
N VAL A 176 13.47 -5.65 8.71
CA VAL A 176 12.47 -4.58 8.77
C VAL A 176 13.18 -3.31 9.25
N THR A 177 13.08 -2.25 8.45
CA THR A 177 13.60 -0.91 8.78
C THR A 177 12.42 0.06 8.86
N LEU A 178 12.41 0.92 9.88
CA LEU A 178 11.41 1.98 9.98
C LEU A 178 11.65 3.00 8.86
N LEU A 179 10.62 3.29 8.05
CA LEU A 179 10.72 4.23 6.94
C LEU A 179 10.58 5.66 7.48
N ILE A 180 11.71 6.31 7.74
CA ILE A 180 11.81 7.70 8.17
C ILE A 180 12.45 8.48 7.01
N PRO A 181 11.72 9.45 6.41
CA PRO A 181 12.28 10.29 5.36
C PRO A 181 13.58 10.96 5.79
N PHE A 182 14.55 11.04 4.87
CA PHE A 182 15.91 11.56 5.07
C PHE A 182 16.82 10.77 6.01
N VAL A 183 16.29 9.81 6.78
CA VAL A 183 17.11 8.96 7.67
C VAL A 183 17.29 7.57 7.06
N THR A 184 16.20 6.89 6.70
CA THR A 184 16.24 5.52 6.17
C THR A 184 15.74 5.43 4.73
N VAL A 185 15.04 6.45 4.24
CA VAL A 185 14.61 6.54 2.83
C VAL A 185 14.92 7.92 2.24
N PRO A 186 15.29 7.98 0.94
CA PRO A 186 15.39 9.24 0.21
C PRO A 186 14.06 10.02 0.26
N TRP A 187 14.13 11.34 0.20
CA TRP A 187 12.93 12.19 0.30
C TRP A 187 11.97 12.01 -0.88
N GLU A 188 12.51 11.64 -2.05
CA GLU A 188 11.76 11.31 -3.27
C GLU A 188 10.83 10.10 -3.03
N ALA A 189 11.23 9.18 -2.14
CA ALA A 189 10.43 8.01 -1.80
C ALA A 189 9.10 8.38 -1.12
N ILE A 190 9.00 9.56 -0.50
CA ILE A 190 7.75 10.05 0.10
C ILE A 190 6.66 10.16 -0.96
N PHE A 191 6.98 10.65 -2.16
CA PHE A 191 6.00 10.78 -3.24
C PHE A 191 5.52 9.41 -3.72
N ALA A 192 6.45 8.46 -3.86
CA ALA A 192 6.10 7.09 -4.23
C ALA A 192 5.17 6.46 -3.19
N ILE A 193 5.48 6.61 -1.89
CA ILE A 193 4.63 6.12 -0.79
C ILE A 193 3.24 6.76 -0.86
N VAL A 194 3.15 8.09 -0.96
CA VAL A 194 1.85 8.79 -1.02
C VAL A 194 1.01 8.32 -2.21
N ILE A 195 1.61 8.18 -3.39
CA ILE A 195 0.93 7.71 -4.60
C ILE A 195 0.43 6.27 -4.39
N ILE A 196 1.30 5.39 -3.91
CA ILE A 196 0.98 3.99 -3.62
C ILE A 196 -0.20 3.89 -2.66
N MET A 197 -0.18 4.64 -1.55
CA MET A 197 -1.25 4.61 -0.56
C MET A 197 -2.57 5.14 -1.11
N ILE A 198 -2.54 6.24 -1.87
CA ILE A 198 -3.73 6.78 -2.52
C ILE A 198 -4.32 5.74 -3.47
N VAL A 199 -3.51 5.13 -4.32
CA VAL A 199 -3.99 4.12 -5.27
C VAL A 199 -4.54 2.88 -4.55
N HIS A 200 -3.86 2.43 -3.49
CA HIS A 200 -4.28 1.30 -2.66
C HIS A 200 -5.69 1.49 -2.09
N GLU A 201 -5.89 2.62 -1.42
CA GLU A 201 -7.15 2.95 -0.76
C GLU A 201 -8.26 3.26 -1.77
N LEU A 202 -7.93 3.93 -2.88
CA LEU A 202 -8.86 4.13 -3.99
C LEU A 202 -9.34 2.80 -4.55
N ALA A 203 -8.48 1.79 -4.68
CA ALA A 203 -8.87 0.48 -5.18
C ALA A 203 -9.90 -0.19 -4.25
N HIS A 204 -9.69 -0.15 -2.93
CA HIS A 204 -10.68 -0.59 -1.95
C HIS A 204 -12.01 0.16 -2.11
N GLY A 205 -11.96 1.48 -2.20
CA GLY A 205 -13.15 2.33 -2.37
C GLY A 205 -13.92 2.04 -3.67
N VAL A 206 -13.22 1.88 -4.79
CA VAL A 206 -13.82 1.52 -6.09
C VAL A 206 -14.53 0.17 -6.01
N LEU A 207 -13.89 -0.85 -5.42
CA LEU A 207 -14.51 -2.18 -5.30
C LEU A 207 -15.69 -2.16 -4.33
N CYS A 208 -15.66 -1.38 -3.25
CA CYS A 208 -16.81 -1.16 -2.39
C CYS A 208 -18.00 -0.58 -3.19
N ARG A 209 -17.77 0.44 -4.02
CA ARG A 209 -18.82 1.01 -4.89
C ARG A 209 -19.38 -0.03 -5.88
N ILE A 210 -18.52 -0.82 -6.52
CA ILE A 210 -18.92 -1.86 -7.48
C ILE A 210 -19.74 -2.97 -6.82
N GLU A 211 -19.35 -3.40 -5.62
CA GLU A 211 -20.01 -4.49 -4.90
C GLU A 211 -21.21 -4.05 -4.05
N LYS A 212 -21.54 -2.75 -4.12
CA LYS A 212 -22.64 -2.07 -3.43
C LYS A 212 -22.49 -2.04 -1.90
N ILE A 213 -21.28 -1.78 -1.44
CA ILE A 213 -20.95 -1.54 -0.03
C ILE A 213 -20.78 -0.04 0.19
N ARG A 214 -21.49 0.50 1.16
CA ARG A 214 -21.42 1.92 1.53
C ARG A 214 -20.05 2.24 2.11
N LEU A 215 -19.48 3.37 1.69
CA LEU A 215 -18.31 3.98 2.32
C LEU A 215 -18.79 4.98 3.38
N ARG A 216 -18.25 4.90 4.58
CA ARG A 216 -18.55 5.81 5.70
C ARG A 216 -17.70 7.06 5.63
N SER A 217 -16.40 6.88 5.41
CA SER A 217 -15.48 8.00 5.25
C SER A 217 -14.26 7.58 4.42
N SER A 218 -13.47 8.55 4.00
CA SER A 218 -12.13 8.35 3.44
C SER A 218 -11.22 9.50 3.88
N GLY A 219 -9.91 9.36 3.74
CA GLY A 219 -9.04 10.46 4.14
C GLY A 219 -7.55 10.15 4.10
N LEU A 220 -6.81 11.07 4.71
CA LEU A 220 -5.37 10.94 4.95
C LEU A 220 -5.13 10.85 6.45
N LEU A 221 -4.13 10.04 6.82
CA LEU A 221 -3.58 9.97 8.16
C LEU A 221 -2.20 10.63 8.10
N LEU A 222 -2.04 11.71 8.87
CA LEU A 222 -0.80 12.47 8.95
C LEU A 222 -0.13 12.25 10.30
N LEU A 223 1.20 12.28 10.33
CA LEU A 223 1.98 12.48 11.54
C LEU A 223 2.55 13.90 11.46
N GLY A 224 2.01 14.81 12.27
CA GLY A 224 2.26 16.24 12.09
C GLY A 224 1.80 16.73 10.71
N PHE A 225 2.72 17.25 9.91
CA PHE A 225 2.45 17.67 8.53
C PHE A 225 2.71 16.56 7.49
N LEU A 226 3.37 15.46 7.88
CA LEU A 226 3.81 14.42 6.96
C LEU A 226 2.69 13.39 6.74
N PRO A 227 2.29 13.11 5.49
CA PRO A 227 1.36 12.02 5.21
C PRO A 227 2.05 10.67 5.41
N ILE A 228 1.52 9.88 6.34
CA ILE A 228 1.98 8.53 6.64
C ILE A 228 0.98 7.46 6.22
N GLY A 229 -0.15 7.89 5.65
CA GLY A 229 -1.41 7.19 5.74
C GLY A 229 -2.48 7.71 4.79
N ALA A 230 -3.24 6.80 4.18
CA ALA A 230 -4.53 7.07 3.56
C ALA A 230 -5.50 5.99 4.05
N PHE A 231 -6.81 6.26 4.00
CA PHE A 231 -7.80 5.27 4.40
C PHE A 231 -9.12 5.43 3.64
N VAL A 232 -9.81 4.31 3.48
CA VAL A 232 -11.21 4.23 3.10
C VAL A 232 -11.94 3.31 4.08
N GLU A 233 -13.01 3.82 4.70
CA GLU A 233 -13.80 3.06 5.68
C GLU A 233 -15.06 2.46 5.00
N PRO A 234 -15.08 1.17 4.67
CA PRO A 234 -16.31 0.49 4.29
C PRO A 234 -17.25 0.32 5.49
N ASP A 235 -18.56 0.26 5.25
CA ASP A 235 -19.52 -0.11 6.28
C ASP A 235 -19.31 -1.58 6.70
N GLU A 236 -18.77 -1.77 7.89
CA GLU A 236 -18.40 -3.08 8.44
C GLU A 236 -19.57 -4.05 8.49
N LYS A 237 -20.77 -3.59 8.83
CA LYS A 237 -21.97 -4.45 8.91
C LYS A 237 -22.36 -4.95 7.53
N GLN A 238 -22.28 -4.10 6.51
CA GLN A 238 -22.53 -4.51 5.12
C GLN A 238 -21.43 -5.44 4.61
N LEU A 239 -20.15 -5.13 4.88
CA LEU A 239 -19.02 -5.97 4.49
C LEU A 239 -19.08 -7.35 5.15
N ALA A 240 -19.43 -7.42 6.44
CA ALA A 240 -19.58 -8.66 7.18
C ALA A 240 -20.74 -9.53 6.64
N LYS A 241 -21.82 -8.93 6.13
CA LYS A 241 -22.96 -9.65 5.54
C LYS A 241 -22.78 -9.98 4.06
N ALA A 242 -21.80 -9.39 3.37
CA ALA A 242 -21.59 -9.59 1.94
C ALA A 242 -21.19 -11.05 1.62
N ALA A 243 -21.50 -11.51 0.41
CA ALA A 243 -21.04 -12.83 -0.06
C ALA A 243 -19.51 -12.90 -0.14
N LEU A 244 -18.92 -14.07 0.16
CA LEU A 244 -17.47 -14.28 0.18
C LEU A 244 -16.72 -13.77 -1.06
N PRO A 245 -17.19 -13.97 -2.32
CA PRO A 245 -16.49 -13.45 -3.49
C PRO A 245 -16.40 -11.92 -3.51
N LYS A 246 -17.41 -11.23 -2.98
CA LYS A 246 -17.41 -9.76 -2.89
C LYS A 246 -16.40 -9.28 -1.85
N LYS A 247 -16.43 -9.89 -0.66
CA LYS A 247 -15.47 -9.59 0.41
C LYS A 247 -14.04 -9.78 -0.08
N ARG A 248 -13.76 -10.94 -0.70
CA ARG A 248 -12.43 -11.27 -1.23
C ARG A 248 -11.94 -10.22 -2.23
N ARG A 249 -12.79 -9.78 -3.17
CA ARG A 249 -12.40 -8.73 -4.14
C ARG A 249 -12.10 -7.40 -3.48
N ILE A 250 -12.90 -7.00 -2.51
CA ILE A 250 -12.66 -5.76 -1.76
C ILE A 250 -11.35 -5.87 -1.00
N LEU A 251 -11.12 -6.96 -0.28
CA LEU A 251 -9.89 -7.18 0.49
C LEU A 251 -8.64 -7.29 -0.40
N ALA A 252 -8.75 -7.89 -1.59
CA ALA A 252 -7.64 -8.02 -2.53
C ALA A 252 -7.38 -6.75 -3.38
N ALA A 253 -8.30 -5.78 -3.38
CA ALA A 253 -8.24 -4.63 -4.29
C ALA A 253 -6.98 -3.77 -4.08
N GLY A 254 -6.63 -3.49 -2.83
CA GLY A 254 -5.44 -2.71 -2.48
C GLY A 254 -4.17 -3.36 -3.03
N SER A 255 -3.88 -4.60 -2.67
CA SER A 255 -2.70 -5.33 -3.16
C SER A 255 -2.70 -5.49 -4.68
N ALA A 256 -3.85 -5.77 -5.31
CA ALA A 256 -3.95 -5.89 -6.77
C ALA A 256 -3.59 -4.59 -7.50
N SER A 257 -3.95 -3.44 -6.92
CA SER A 257 -3.63 -2.13 -7.50
C SER A 257 -2.13 -1.82 -7.48
N MET A 258 -1.38 -2.43 -6.54
CA MET A 258 0.08 -2.30 -6.47
C MET A 258 0.77 -3.03 -7.62
N ALA A 259 0.39 -4.29 -7.86
CA ALA A 259 0.90 -5.04 -9.00
C ALA A 259 0.57 -4.33 -10.33
N SER A 260 -0.62 -3.73 -10.42
CA SER A 260 -1.07 -2.99 -11.60
C SER A 260 -0.30 -1.68 -11.83
N THR A 261 -0.05 -0.92 -10.76
CA THR A 261 0.72 0.34 -10.85
C THR A 261 2.18 0.09 -11.21
N TRP A 262 2.78 -0.98 -10.68
CA TRP A 262 4.14 -1.34 -11.02
C TRP A 262 4.30 -1.74 -12.49
N LEU A 263 3.36 -2.53 -13.03
CA LEU A 263 3.33 -2.81 -14.47
C LEU A 263 3.25 -1.53 -15.31
N LEU A 264 2.41 -0.57 -14.90
CA LEU A 264 2.30 0.71 -15.60
C LEU A 264 3.61 1.50 -15.58
N THR A 265 4.32 1.53 -14.45
CA THR A 265 5.60 2.25 -14.36
C THR A 265 6.66 1.66 -15.27
N LEU A 266 6.68 0.34 -15.46
CA LEU A 266 7.61 -0.30 -16.39
C LEU A 266 7.33 -0.02 -17.86
N PHE A 267 6.06 0.09 -18.26
CA PHE A 267 5.72 0.47 -19.63
C PHE A 267 6.11 1.91 -19.97
N LEU A 268 6.37 2.73 -18.95
CA LEU A 268 6.74 4.14 -19.10
C LEU A 268 8.26 4.39 -18.98
N SER A 269 9.05 3.36 -18.65
CA SER A 269 10.52 3.41 -18.50
C SER A 269 11.22 2.74 -19.67
#